data_AF-A0A2M7IYC8-F1
#
_entry.id   AF-A0A2M7IYC8-F1
#
_cell.length_a   1.000
_cell.length_b   1.000
_cell.length_c   1.000
_cell.angle_alpha   90.00
_cell.angle_beta   90.00
_cell.angle_gamma   90.00
#
_symmetry.space_group_name_H-M   'P 1'
#
loop_
_entity.id
_entity.type
_entity.pdbx_description
1 polymer ?
#
loop_
_entity_poly.entity_id
_entity_poly.type
_entity_poly.pdbx_seq_one_letter_code
_entity_poly.pdbx_strand_id
1 'polypeptide(L)'
;MLYPIEQTSKLFDNLPPELRAAILSEDTADSIRLVCERNKITEQMSDLAILVGNILLGLLPPSDLPAALTQELKIPAVKAKNISQEINRLIFYPVRDKIAELYKAISPTLGDDIASPSKRRATAAANQPAVVDTDTDQNEIPVSDDTYREIVD
;
A
#
# COMPACT_ATOMS: atom_id res chain seq x y z
N MET A 1 8.45 0.54 -9.48
CA MET A 1 9.63 1.28 -10.02
C MET A 1 10.87 0.38 -9.96
N LEU A 2 11.68 0.25 -11.02
CA LEU A 2 12.90 -0.60 -11.00
C LEU A 2 14.11 0.23 -10.53
N TYR A 3 14.76 -0.17 -9.44
CA TYR A 3 15.96 0.51 -8.93
C TYR A 3 17.24 0.02 -9.65
N PRO A 4 18.27 0.87 -9.84
CA PRO A 4 19.53 0.43 -10.43
C PRO A 4 20.23 -0.62 -9.57
N ILE A 5 20.72 -1.70 -10.20
CA ILE A 5 21.31 -2.89 -9.55
C ILE A 5 22.43 -2.51 -8.56
N GLU A 6 23.25 -1.52 -8.91
CA GLU A 6 24.36 -1.07 -8.05
C GLU A 6 23.88 -0.45 -6.73
N GLN A 7 22.77 0.28 -6.75
CA GLN A 7 22.22 0.90 -5.54
C GLN A 7 21.60 -0.17 -4.64
N THR A 8 20.89 -1.15 -5.22
CA THR A 8 20.31 -2.26 -4.47
C THR A 8 21.36 -3.21 -3.90
N SER A 9 22.49 -3.41 -4.60
CA SER A 9 23.59 -4.24 -4.11
C SER A 9 24.19 -3.68 -2.82
N LYS A 10 24.49 -2.37 -2.79
CA LYS A 10 25.04 -1.73 -1.60
C LYS A 10 24.10 -1.80 -0.40
N LEU A 11 22.79 -1.65 -0.63
CA LEU A 11 21.79 -1.80 0.43
C LEU A 11 21.77 -3.23 0.96
N PHE A 12 21.75 -4.22 0.05
CA PHE A 12 21.77 -5.64 0.38
C PHE A 12 23.01 -6.04 1.20
N ASP A 13 24.18 -5.52 0.84
CA ASP A 13 25.45 -5.80 1.51
C ASP A 13 25.50 -5.25 2.94
N ASN A 14 24.75 -4.19 3.22
CA ASN A 14 24.64 -3.59 4.56
C ASN A 14 23.47 -4.14 5.39
N LEU A 15 22.64 -5.04 4.83
CA LEU A 15 21.52 -5.62 5.58
C LEU A 15 22.00 -6.56 6.70
N PRO A 16 21.26 -6.60 7.83
CA PRO A 16 21.35 -7.68 8.79
C PRO A 16 21.24 -9.06 8.13
N PRO A 17 21.97 -10.08 8.61
CA PRO A 17 22.01 -11.40 7.99
C PRO A 17 20.61 -12.05 7.92
N GLU A 18 19.73 -11.77 8.87
CA GLU A 18 18.37 -12.29 8.91
C GLU A 18 17.49 -11.71 7.80
N LEU A 19 17.63 -10.40 7.49
CA LEU A 19 16.91 -9.77 6.38
C LEU A 19 17.46 -10.25 5.04
N ARG A 20 18.77 -10.43 4.95
CA ARG A 20 19.42 -11.01 3.76
C ARG A 20 18.92 -12.44 3.50
N ALA A 21 18.86 -13.26 4.54
CA ALA A 21 18.33 -14.61 4.47
C ALA A 21 16.85 -14.61 4.05
N ALA A 22 16.02 -13.70 4.58
CA ALA A 22 14.62 -13.58 4.19
C ALA A 22 14.44 -13.24 2.70
N ILE A 23 15.31 -12.39 2.13
CA ILE A 23 15.28 -12.06 0.70
C ILE A 23 15.64 -13.27 -0.17
N LEU A 24 16.62 -14.07 0.25
CA LEU A 24 17.11 -15.24 -0.50
C LEU A 24 16.35 -16.54 -0.20
N SER A 25 15.40 -16.51 0.74
CA SER A 25 14.72 -17.71 1.23
C SER A 25 13.70 -18.26 0.23
N GLU A 26 13.73 -19.57 0.04
CA GLU A 26 12.68 -20.31 -0.67
C GLU A 26 11.32 -20.17 0.03
N ASP A 27 11.29 -20.17 1.37
CA ASP A 27 10.05 -20.00 2.15
C ASP A 27 9.37 -18.65 1.85
N THR A 28 10.17 -17.60 1.61
CA THR A 28 9.66 -16.28 1.22
C THR A 28 9.05 -16.34 -0.17
N ALA A 29 9.74 -16.96 -1.13
CA ALA A 29 9.25 -17.13 -2.50
C ALA A 29 7.95 -17.95 -2.53
N ASP A 30 7.88 -19.04 -1.76
CA ASP A 30 6.70 -19.89 -1.63
C ASP A 30 5.55 -19.15 -0.95
N SER A 31 5.83 -18.34 0.07
CA SER A 31 4.82 -17.49 0.72
C SER A 31 4.23 -16.47 -0.26
N ILE A 32 5.07 -15.84 -1.09
CA ILE A 32 4.60 -14.92 -2.15
C ILE A 32 3.74 -15.66 -3.17
N ARG A 33 4.20 -16.84 -3.65
CA ARG A 33 3.44 -17.68 -4.59
C ARG A 33 2.06 -18.02 -4.05
N LEU A 34 2.00 -18.50 -2.81
CA LEU A 34 0.76 -18.87 -2.14
C LEU A 34 -0.22 -17.70 -2.01
N VAL A 35 0.26 -16.52 -1.64
CA VAL A 35 -0.57 -15.31 -1.54
C VAL A 35 -1.12 -14.91 -2.92
N CYS A 36 -0.29 -14.98 -3.96
CA CYS A 36 -0.69 -14.68 -5.33
C CYS A 36 -1.78 -15.62 -5.84
N GLU A 37 -1.63 -16.92 -5.61
CA GLU A 37 -2.60 -17.95 -5.99
C GLU A 37 -3.95 -17.74 -5.29
N ARG A 38 -3.93 -17.54 -3.97
CA ARG A 38 -5.15 -17.29 -3.17
C ARG A 38 -5.92 -16.06 -3.63
N ASN A 39 -5.21 -15.01 -4.05
CA ASN A 39 -5.80 -13.74 -4.43
C ASN A 39 -6.03 -13.61 -5.96
N LYS A 40 -5.68 -14.64 -6.74
CA LYS A 40 -5.77 -14.68 -8.20
C LYS A 40 -5.03 -13.52 -8.87
N ILE A 41 -3.77 -13.30 -8.46
CA ILE A 41 -2.88 -12.26 -8.98
C ILE A 41 -1.52 -12.85 -9.43
N THR A 42 -1.51 -14.10 -9.90
CA THR A 42 -0.29 -14.81 -10.33
C THR A 42 0.51 -14.06 -11.39
N GLU A 43 -0.16 -13.35 -12.31
CA GLU A 43 0.49 -12.51 -13.33
C GLU A 43 1.33 -11.37 -12.72
N GLN A 44 1.01 -10.95 -11.49
CA GLN A 44 1.65 -9.84 -10.78
C GLN A 44 2.66 -10.35 -9.73
N MET A 45 2.97 -11.64 -9.73
CA MET A 45 3.84 -12.28 -8.74
C MET A 45 5.24 -11.66 -8.71
N SER A 46 5.82 -11.38 -9.88
CA SER A 46 7.12 -10.74 -9.99
C SER A 46 7.10 -9.33 -9.38
N ASP A 47 6.06 -8.54 -9.66
CA ASP A 47 5.94 -7.18 -9.14
C ASP A 47 5.71 -7.18 -7.62
N LEU A 48 4.91 -8.12 -7.10
CA LEU A 48 4.74 -8.30 -5.67
C LEU A 48 6.06 -8.69 -4.99
N ALA A 49 6.84 -9.58 -5.60
CA ALA A 49 8.14 -9.97 -5.08
C ALA A 49 9.11 -8.78 -5.02
N ILE A 50 9.09 -7.90 -6.02
CA ILE A 50 9.87 -6.66 -6.01
C ILE A 50 9.44 -5.74 -4.86
N LEU A 51 8.12 -5.54 -4.65
CA LEU A 51 7.62 -4.72 -3.55
C LEU A 51 8.00 -5.28 -2.17
N VAL A 52 7.90 -6.60 -2.00
CA VAL A 52 8.33 -7.29 -0.76
C VAL A 52 9.84 -7.14 -0.55
N GLY A 53 10.64 -7.31 -1.61
CA GLY A 53 12.08 -7.11 -1.57
C GLY A 53 12.46 -5.67 -1.20
N ASN A 54 11.76 -4.68 -1.75
CA ASN A 54 11.96 -3.27 -1.41
C ASN A 54 11.70 -2.99 0.07
N ILE A 55 10.71 -3.65 0.68
CA ILE A 55 10.43 -3.53 2.12
C ILE A 55 11.58 -4.13 2.94
N LEU A 56 12.05 -5.32 2.57
CA LEU A 56 13.17 -6.00 3.25
C LEU A 56 14.50 -5.25 3.07
N LEU A 57 14.65 -4.49 1.99
CA LEU A 57 15.80 -3.60 1.73
C LEU A 57 15.70 -2.24 2.44
N GLY A 58 14.59 -1.91 3.09
CA GLY A 58 14.39 -0.61 3.74
C GLY A 58 13.92 0.51 2.82
N LEU A 59 13.57 0.22 1.57
CA LEU A 59 13.20 1.21 0.54
C LEU A 59 11.72 1.60 0.59
N LEU A 60 10.85 0.73 1.09
CA LEU A 60 9.40 0.94 1.16
C LEU A 60 8.90 0.51 2.54
N PRO A 61 8.32 1.38 3.38
CA PRO A 61 7.84 0.94 4.69
C PRO A 61 6.70 -0.11 4.54
N PRO A 62 6.64 -1.13 5.42
CA PRO A 62 5.63 -2.20 5.33
C PRO A 62 4.18 -1.70 5.32
N SER A 63 3.91 -0.54 5.92
CA SER A 63 2.58 0.07 5.97
C SER A 63 2.10 0.66 4.67
N ASP A 64 3.01 0.92 3.74
CA ASP A 64 2.71 1.55 2.47
C ASP A 64 2.49 0.49 1.38
N LEU A 65 2.73 -0.78 1.69
CA LEU A 65 2.45 -1.91 0.80
C LEU A 65 1.01 -1.88 0.24
N PRO A 66 -0.08 -1.66 1.01
CA PRO A 66 -1.43 -1.61 0.44
C PRO A 66 -1.60 -0.50 -0.60
N ALA A 67 -0.97 0.66 -0.35
CA ALA A 67 -0.99 1.79 -1.27
C ALA A 67 -0.19 1.47 -2.54
N ALA A 68 1.01 0.89 -2.40
CA ALA A 68 1.85 0.47 -3.53
C ALA A 68 1.15 -0.59 -4.40
N LEU A 69 0.48 -1.58 -3.80
CA LEU A 69 -0.30 -2.58 -4.54
C LEU A 69 -1.43 -1.94 -5.36
N THR A 70 -2.09 -0.91 -4.81
CA THR A 70 -3.17 -0.21 -5.50
C THR A 70 -2.65 0.70 -6.61
N GLN A 71 -1.55 1.42 -6.35
CA GLN A 71 -1.01 2.42 -7.25
C GLN A 71 -0.17 1.81 -8.38
N GLU A 72 0.71 0.87 -8.07
CA GLU A 72 1.64 0.26 -9.01
C GLU A 72 1.01 -0.94 -9.74
N LEU A 73 0.38 -1.86 -9.01
CA LEU A 73 -0.16 -3.10 -9.58
C LEU A 73 -1.66 -2.99 -9.95
N LYS A 74 -2.28 -1.83 -9.72
CA LYS A 74 -3.72 -1.57 -9.99
C LYS A 74 -4.64 -2.58 -9.31
N ILE A 75 -4.23 -3.11 -8.16
CA ILE A 75 -5.02 -4.06 -7.37
C ILE A 75 -6.13 -3.30 -6.62
N PRO A 76 -7.39 -3.77 -6.63
CA PRO A 76 -8.46 -3.12 -5.87
C PRO A 76 -8.13 -3.02 -4.37
N ALA A 77 -8.46 -1.89 -3.74
CA ALA A 77 -8.07 -1.57 -2.36
C ALA A 77 -8.40 -2.67 -1.33
N VAL A 78 -9.56 -3.32 -1.46
CA VAL A 78 -9.96 -4.43 -0.58
C VAL A 78 -9.00 -5.61 -0.71
N LYS A 79 -8.64 -5.98 -1.94
CA LYS A 79 -7.71 -7.08 -2.21
C LYS A 79 -6.28 -6.70 -1.81
N ALA A 80 -5.87 -5.46 -2.09
CA ALA A 80 -4.57 -4.93 -1.67
C ALA A 80 -4.38 -5.04 -0.15
N LYS A 81 -5.41 -4.65 0.63
CA LYS A 81 -5.40 -4.78 2.09
C LYS A 81 -5.24 -6.24 2.54
N ASN A 82 -5.97 -7.17 1.94
CA ASN A 82 -5.88 -8.59 2.28
C ASN A 82 -4.49 -9.16 1.97
N ILE A 83 -3.96 -8.88 0.77
CA ILE A 83 -2.61 -9.29 0.37
C ILE A 83 -1.57 -8.74 1.35
N SER A 84 -1.64 -7.44 1.67
CA SER A 84 -0.69 -6.84 2.62
C SER A 84 -0.76 -7.48 4.01
N GLN A 85 -1.94 -7.86 4.49
CA GLN A 85 -2.07 -8.57 5.77
C GLN A 85 -1.47 -9.97 5.72
N GLU A 86 -1.69 -10.72 4.65
CA GLU A 86 -1.09 -12.05 4.47
C GLU A 86 0.44 -11.96 4.39
N ILE A 87 0.97 -11.05 3.59
CA ILE A 87 2.41 -10.81 3.45
C ILE A 87 3.03 -10.36 4.77
N ASN A 88 2.40 -9.42 5.49
CA ASN A 88 2.86 -8.98 6.80
C ASN A 88 2.99 -10.16 7.76
N ARG A 89 2.00 -11.08 7.76
CA ARG A 89 2.00 -12.23 8.67
C ARG A 89 3.02 -13.30 8.28
N LEU A 90 3.13 -13.62 6.99
CA LEU A 90 3.95 -14.73 6.51
C LEU A 90 5.42 -14.36 6.37
N ILE A 91 5.72 -13.13 5.97
CA ILE A 91 7.07 -12.72 5.56
C ILE A 91 7.66 -11.73 6.54
N PHE A 92 6.94 -10.67 6.91
CA PHE A 92 7.53 -9.60 7.74
C PHE A 92 7.49 -9.90 9.23
N TYR A 93 6.49 -10.64 9.71
CA TYR A 93 6.36 -10.96 11.13
C TYR A 93 7.56 -11.75 11.68
N PRO A 94 8.07 -12.79 11.00
CA PRO A 94 9.26 -13.52 11.45
C PRO A 94 10.53 -12.67 11.59
N VAL A 95 10.64 -11.59 10.81
CA VAL A 95 11.82 -10.69 10.80
C VAL A 95 11.49 -9.28 11.28
N ARG A 96 10.37 -9.11 12.00
CA ARG A 96 9.80 -7.81 12.36
C ARG A 96 10.79 -6.94 13.12
N ASP A 97 11.48 -7.52 14.10
CA ASP A 97 12.40 -6.78 14.96
C ASP A 97 13.59 -6.24 14.15
N LYS A 98 14.04 -7.01 13.15
CA LYS A 98 15.13 -6.62 12.25
C LYS A 98 14.71 -5.55 11.25
N ILE A 99 13.47 -5.63 10.75
CA ILE A 99 12.88 -4.55 9.95
C ILE A 99 12.82 -3.27 10.81
N ALA A 100 12.29 -3.34 12.04
CA ALA A 100 12.20 -2.17 12.91
C ALA A 100 13.57 -1.55 13.22
N GLU A 101 14.58 -2.38 13.48
CA GLU A 101 15.97 -1.96 13.69
C GLU A 101 16.55 -1.25 12.46
N LEU A 102 16.36 -1.83 11.27
CA LEU A 102 16.78 -1.23 9.99
C LEU A 102 16.15 0.16 9.80
N TYR A 103 14.82 0.26 9.95
CA TYR A 103 14.12 1.52 9.75
C TYR A 103 14.50 2.55 10.81
N LYS A 104 14.77 2.15 12.06
CA LYS A 104 15.24 3.08 13.10
C LYS A 104 16.62 3.67 12.77
N ALA A 105 17.51 2.88 12.15
CA ALA A 105 18.82 3.35 11.72
C ALA A 105 18.73 4.34 10.53
N ILE A 106 17.76 4.15 9.63
CA ILE A 106 17.54 5.03 8.47
C ILE A 106 16.76 6.30 8.87
N SER A 107 15.72 6.15 9.68
CA SER A 107 14.85 7.22 10.15
C SER A 107 14.18 6.84 11.49
N PRO A 108 14.54 7.51 12.60
CA PRO A 108 14.07 7.12 13.93
C PRO A 108 12.54 7.15 14.07
N THR A 109 11.85 8.01 13.32
CA THR A 109 10.38 8.13 13.39
C THR A 109 9.65 6.93 12.78
N LEU A 110 10.21 6.29 11.74
CA LEU A 110 9.60 5.14 11.06
C LEU A 110 9.80 3.83 11.84
N GLY A 111 10.96 3.66 12.48
CA GLY A 111 11.26 2.45 13.26
C GLY A 111 10.31 2.24 14.44
N ASP A 112 9.94 3.32 15.13
CA ASP A 112 9.04 3.27 16.29
C ASP A 112 7.61 2.86 15.92
N ASP A 113 7.13 3.24 14.73
CA ASP A 113 5.79 2.90 14.23
C ASP A 113 5.67 1.42 13.76
N ILE A 114 6.80 0.79 13.45
CA ILE A 114 6.87 -0.64 13.12
C ILE A 114 6.97 -1.46 14.41
N ALA A 115 7.72 -0.98 15.40
CA ALA A 115 7.86 -1.60 16.71
C ALA A 115 6.60 -1.49 17.59
N SER A 116 5.78 -0.45 17.42
CA SER A 116 4.51 -0.26 18.15
C SER A 116 3.39 0.27 17.23
N PRO A 117 2.53 -0.60 16.68
CA PRO A 117 1.48 -0.19 15.73
C PRO A 117 0.36 0.68 16.37
N SER A 118 0.36 0.86 17.69
CA SER A 118 -0.71 1.51 18.45
C SER A 118 -0.82 3.04 18.26
N LYS A 119 0.18 3.70 17.66
CA LYS A 119 0.19 5.17 17.47
C LYS A 119 -0.44 5.69 16.17
N ARG A 120 -0.72 4.82 15.19
CA ARG A 120 -1.15 5.25 13.84
C ARG A 120 -2.56 5.84 13.74
N ARG A 121 -3.39 5.71 14.78
CA ARG A 121 -4.77 6.20 14.71
C ARG A 121 -4.91 7.72 14.90
N ALA A 122 -3.83 8.45 15.24
CA ALA A 122 -3.91 9.87 15.56
C ALA A 122 -3.52 10.83 14.41
N THR A 123 -2.81 10.40 13.37
CA THR A 123 -2.24 11.34 12.36
C THR A 123 -2.84 11.26 10.96
N ALA A 124 -3.74 10.30 10.68
CA ALA A 124 -4.42 10.19 9.39
C ALA A 124 -5.74 10.99 9.27
N ALA A 125 -6.13 11.74 10.32
CA ALA A 125 -7.41 12.46 10.37
C ALA A 125 -7.34 13.96 9.99
N ALA A 126 -6.21 14.46 9.46
CA ALA A 126 -6.01 15.90 9.29
C ALA A 126 -5.93 16.42 7.84
N ASN A 127 -6.33 15.65 6.83
CA ASN A 127 -6.47 16.18 5.45
C ASN A 127 -7.61 15.49 4.65
N GLN A 128 -8.81 15.54 5.21
CA GLN A 128 -10.03 15.56 4.39
C GLN A 128 -10.35 17.04 4.16
N PRO A 129 -10.36 17.57 2.92
CA PRO A 129 -11.17 18.74 2.65
C PRO A 129 -12.61 18.30 2.87
N ALA A 130 -13.20 18.86 3.93
CA ALA A 130 -14.60 18.74 4.27
C ALA A 130 -15.46 19.05 3.04
N VAL A 131 -16.38 18.14 2.73
CA VAL A 131 -17.62 18.50 2.05
C VAL A 131 -18.35 19.48 2.95
N VAL A 132 -18.34 20.75 2.58
CA VAL A 132 -19.19 21.79 3.16
C VAL A 132 -20.18 22.17 2.07
N ASP A 133 -21.41 21.67 2.23
CA ASP A 133 -22.60 22.27 1.65
C ASP A 133 -22.73 23.70 2.20
N THR A 134 -22.84 24.69 1.31
CA THR A 134 -23.73 25.85 1.46
C THR A 134 -23.94 26.55 0.11
N ASP A 135 -25.15 26.37 -0.42
CA ASP A 135 -26.03 27.28 -1.17
C ASP A 135 -25.54 28.46 -2.04
N THR A 136 -26.07 28.43 -3.27
CA THR A 136 -26.67 29.54 -4.07
C THR A 136 -25.77 30.62 -4.67
N ASP A 137 -25.62 30.60 -6.01
CA ASP A 137 -26.03 31.76 -6.85
C ASP A 137 -26.32 31.34 -8.30
N GLN A 138 -27.22 32.11 -8.91
CA GLN A 138 -28.02 31.90 -10.10
C GLN A 138 -27.24 32.03 -11.42
N ASN A 139 -27.57 31.22 -12.43
CA ASN A 139 -27.64 31.74 -13.80
C ASN A 139 -28.52 30.89 -14.74
N GLU A 140 -29.25 31.61 -15.58
CA GLU A 140 -30.42 31.23 -16.37
C GLU A 140 -30.10 30.36 -17.61
N ILE A 141 -31.05 29.49 -17.99
CA ILE A 141 -31.30 29.14 -19.40
C ILE A 141 -32.83 29.16 -19.59
N PRO A 142 -33.36 29.85 -20.61
CA PRO A 142 -34.80 30.04 -20.79
C PRO A 142 -35.43 28.80 -21.41
N VAL A 143 -36.62 28.43 -20.95
CA VAL A 143 -37.48 27.47 -21.67
C VAL A 143 -38.86 28.09 -21.82
N SER A 144 -39.02 28.85 -22.89
CA SER A 144 -40.29 29.00 -23.57
C SER A 144 -40.43 27.82 -24.55
N ASP A 145 -41.46 27.00 -24.40
CA ASP A 145 -42.61 27.11 -25.29
C ASP A 145 -43.81 26.35 -24.70
N ASP A 146 -44.97 26.93 -24.98
CA ASP A 146 -46.32 26.45 -24.71
C ASP A 146 -46.52 24.98 -25.08
N THR A 147 -47.36 24.27 -24.32
CA THR A 147 -48.56 23.62 -24.90
C THR A 147 -49.45 23.09 -23.77
N TYR A 148 -50.62 23.71 -23.68
CA TYR A 148 -51.80 23.29 -22.94
C TYR A 148 -52.12 21.79 -23.09
N ARG A 149 -52.50 21.16 -21.97
CA ARG A 149 -53.57 20.15 -21.99
C ARG A 149 -54.32 20.17 -20.66
N GLU A 150 -55.32 21.03 -20.63
CA GLU A 150 -56.50 20.88 -19.79
C GLU A 150 -57.33 19.67 -20.25
N ILE A 151 -57.77 18.87 -19.26
CA ILE A 151 -59.07 18.15 -19.10
C ILE A 151 -59.38 17.10 -20.21
N VAL A 152 -59.91 15.87 -20.00
CA VAL A 152 -61.11 15.28 -19.35
C VAL A 152 -60.87 13.75 -19.42
N ASP A 153 -61.32 12.88 -18.52
CA ASP A 153 -62.69 12.51 -18.13
C ASP A 153 -62.72 11.98 -16.68
#